data_AF-H3GLH9-F1
#
_entry.id   AF-H3GLH9-F1
#
_cell.length_a   1.000
_cell.length_b   1.000
_cell.length_c   1.000
_cell.angle_alpha   90.00
_cell.angle_beta   90.00
_cell.angle_gamma   90.00
#
_symmetry.space_group_name_H-M   'P 1'
#
loop_
_entity.id
_entity.type
_entity.pdbx_description
1 polymer ?
#
loop_
_entity_poly.entity_id
_entity_poly.type
_entity_poly.pdbx_seq_one_letter_code
_entity_poly.pdbx_strand_id
1 'polypeptide(L)'
;MDSVGSSLDQLFREDIKPRDLPPCDLEHLDELLLVLKTSHPTVRSKVQTDLVAQGGAYIIKLLDLFDVSELDEDKSVLHKLFEIFYAILEMGNRSLIEVLLSDTNFISVVGVFGYNPGLIREMDFRTELEGDGGFHEVIPILDRGVVERVHMNFRIQVIKDNVLSRTLPDGCVLLLEHMTNENNYHILSYISETEDYWKSI
;
A
#
# COMPACT_ATOMS: atom_id res chain seq x y z
N MET A 1 -9.32 -11.24 42.40
CA MET A 1 -8.88 -12.02 41.23
C MET A 1 -8.73 -10.99 40.14
N ASP A 2 -7.71 -10.13 40.27
CA ASP A 2 -7.64 -8.87 39.51
C ASP A 2 -6.17 -8.48 39.34
N SER A 3 -5.48 -9.10 38.38
CA SER A 3 -4.10 -8.68 38.06
C SER A 3 -3.74 -8.74 36.57
N VAL A 4 -4.73 -8.73 35.67
CA VAL A 4 -4.47 -8.76 34.21
C VAL A 4 -4.90 -7.46 33.50
N GLY A 5 -5.77 -6.64 34.12
CA GLY A 5 -6.18 -5.35 33.56
C GLY A 5 -5.20 -4.18 33.75
N SER A 6 -4.16 -4.35 34.58
CA SER A 6 -3.28 -3.23 34.98
C SER A 6 -2.19 -2.87 33.97
N SER A 7 -1.83 -3.77 33.06
CA SER A 7 -0.63 -3.59 32.21
C SER A 7 -0.89 -2.86 30.88
N LEU A 8 -2.11 -2.92 30.34
CA LEU A 8 -2.48 -2.24 29.10
C LEU A 8 -2.93 -0.80 29.36
N ASP A 9 -3.65 -0.56 30.45
CA ASP A 9 -4.11 0.79 30.82
C ASP A 9 -2.96 1.71 31.26
N GLN A 10 -1.84 1.16 31.75
CA GLN A 10 -0.64 1.95 32.07
C GLN A 10 0.14 2.42 30.84
N LEU A 11 -0.07 1.84 29.66
CA LEU A 11 0.52 2.30 28.39
C LEU A 11 -0.21 3.52 27.80
N PHE A 12 -1.42 3.83 28.28
CA PHE A 12 -2.24 4.96 27.83
C PHE A 12 -2.34 6.07 28.88
N ARG A 13 -1.24 6.37 29.58
CA ARG A 13 -1.15 7.59 30.41
C ARG A 13 -1.30 8.85 29.54
N GLU A 14 -1.95 9.86 30.09
CA GLU A 14 -2.37 11.15 29.49
C GLU A 14 -1.25 12.07 28.93
N ASP A 15 -0.08 11.54 28.55
CA ASP A 15 1.01 12.26 27.88
C ASP A 15 1.48 11.52 26.61
N ILE A 16 0.56 11.11 25.73
CA ILE A 16 0.91 10.37 24.51
C ILE A 16 1.58 11.32 23.49
N LYS A 17 2.92 11.31 23.48
CA LYS A 17 3.73 12.07 22.53
C LYS A 17 3.77 11.38 21.16
N PRO A 18 3.85 12.14 20.05
CA PRO A 18 4.22 11.56 18.75
C PRO A 18 5.51 10.75 18.89
N ARG A 19 5.53 9.51 18.38
CA ARG A 19 6.72 8.66 18.33
C ARG A 19 7.28 8.71 16.91
N ASP A 20 8.59 8.73 16.78
CA ASP A 20 9.26 8.57 15.49
C ASP A 20 9.18 7.10 15.03
N LEU A 21 9.29 6.88 13.72
CA LEU A 21 9.45 5.54 13.18
C LEU A 21 10.74 4.91 13.73
N PRO A 22 10.72 3.63 14.12
CA PRO A 22 11.94 2.93 14.52
C PRO A 22 12.91 2.78 13.34
N PRO A 23 14.15 2.33 13.58
CA PRO A 23 15.06 1.94 12.50
C PRO A 23 14.43 0.90 11.56
N CYS A 24 14.75 1.00 10.27
CA CYS A 24 14.29 0.06 9.26
C CYS A 24 15.31 -1.09 9.12
N ASP A 25 15.25 -2.05 10.03
CA ASP A 25 16.06 -3.26 10.05
C ASP A 25 15.30 -4.44 10.66
N LEU A 26 15.87 -5.64 10.59
CA LEU A 26 15.23 -6.88 11.05
C LEU A 26 14.90 -6.88 12.55
N GLU A 27 15.71 -6.22 13.37
CA GLU A 27 15.55 -6.24 14.84
C GLU A 27 14.35 -5.42 15.30
N HIS A 28 13.93 -4.44 14.51
CA HIS A 28 12.88 -3.48 14.85
C HIS A 28 11.54 -3.71 14.11
N LEU A 29 11.39 -4.78 13.31
CA LEU A 29 10.16 -5.04 12.55
C LEU A 29 8.91 -5.20 13.43
N ASP A 30 9.03 -5.85 14.59
CA ASP A 30 7.90 -6.00 15.52
C ASP A 30 7.53 -4.67 16.20
N GLU A 31 8.53 -3.83 16.54
CA GLU A 31 8.29 -2.48 17.06
C GLU A 31 7.59 -1.62 16.01
N LEU A 32 8.05 -1.68 14.75
CA LEU A 32 7.44 -0.97 13.64
C LEU A 32 5.97 -1.37 13.48
N LEU A 33 5.69 -2.67 13.46
CA LEU A 33 4.32 -3.18 13.31
C LEU A 33 3.42 -2.70 14.46
N LEU A 34 3.93 -2.67 15.69
CA LEU A 34 3.20 -2.13 16.84
C LEU A 34 2.88 -0.64 16.67
N VAL A 35 3.83 0.16 16.18
CA VAL A 35 3.64 1.59 15.93
C VAL A 35 2.61 1.82 14.81
N LEU A 36 2.67 1.05 13.72
CA LEU A 36 1.73 1.15 12.59
C LEU A 36 0.28 0.82 12.99
N LYS A 37 0.10 -0.17 13.86
CA LYS A 37 -1.21 -0.63 14.35
C LYS A 37 -1.81 0.20 15.48
N THR A 38 -1.18 1.32 15.85
CA THR A 38 -1.71 2.20 16.89
C THR A 38 -3.08 2.79 16.51
N SER A 39 -4.01 2.78 17.46
CA SER A 39 -5.30 3.48 17.36
C SER A 39 -5.24 4.93 17.84
N HIS A 40 -4.11 5.37 18.43
CA HIS A 40 -3.99 6.70 18.97
C HIS A 40 -3.87 7.76 17.85
N PRO A 41 -4.81 8.73 17.73
CA PRO A 41 -4.88 9.63 16.57
C PRO A 41 -3.61 10.44 16.31
N THR A 42 -3.00 11.00 17.37
CA THR A 42 -1.79 11.83 17.25
C THR A 42 -0.58 11.03 16.79
N VAL A 43 -0.43 9.80 17.28
CA VAL A 43 0.70 8.94 16.90
C VAL A 43 0.48 8.46 15.48
N ARG A 44 -0.74 8.01 15.16
CA ARG A 44 -1.11 7.58 13.82
C ARG A 44 -0.86 8.67 12.77
N SER A 45 -1.25 9.92 13.04
CA SER A 45 -1.03 11.04 12.12
C SER A 45 0.46 11.35 11.91
N LYS A 46 1.28 11.29 12.98
CA LYS A 46 2.74 11.44 12.87
C LYS A 46 3.35 10.32 12.02
N VAL A 47 2.97 9.06 12.28
CA VAL A 47 3.44 7.89 11.52
C VAL A 47 3.11 8.02 10.03
N GLN A 48 1.88 8.43 9.68
CA GLN A 48 1.51 8.68 8.28
C GLN A 48 2.41 9.76 7.65
N THR A 49 2.68 10.84 8.39
CA THR A 49 3.54 11.93 7.92
C THR A 49 4.96 11.45 7.69
N ASP A 50 5.53 10.68 8.63
CA ASP A 50 6.89 10.17 8.53
C ASP A 50 7.05 9.15 7.41
N LEU A 51 6.05 8.30 7.17
CA LEU A 51 6.05 7.32 6.10
C LEU A 51 6.01 7.98 4.71
N VAL A 52 5.30 9.10 4.55
CA VAL A 52 5.22 9.87 3.29
C VAL A 52 6.42 10.81 3.13
N ALA A 53 7.11 11.15 4.22
CA ALA A 53 8.22 12.08 4.20
C ALA A 53 9.29 11.67 3.18
N GLN A 54 9.89 12.68 2.54
CA GLN A 54 10.95 12.50 1.54
C GLN A 54 10.53 11.56 0.39
N GLY A 55 9.25 11.62 -0.01
CA GLY A 55 8.71 10.83 -1.11
C GLY A 55 8.57 9.34 -0.79
N GLY A 56 8.44 8.96 0.48
CA GLY A 56 8.32 7.57 0.86
C GLY A 56 9.65 6.88 1.16
N ALA A 57 10.70 7.62 1.51
CA ALA A 57 12.04 7.06 1.72
C ALA A 57 12.08 5.91 2.73
N TYR A 58 11.21 5.91 3.74
CA TYR A 58 11.09 4.80 4.68
C TYR A 58 10.48 3.54 4.03
N ILE A 59 9.45 3.71 3.21
CA ILE A 59 8.80 2.62 2.46
C ILE A 59 9.80 1.99 1.48
N ILE A 60 10.60 2.81 0.80
CA ILE A 60 11.64 2.32 -0.12
C ILE A 60 12.67 1.47 0.63
N LYS A 61 13.13 1.90 1.81
CA LYS A 61 14.05 1.09 2.63
C LYS A 61 13.44 -0.25 3.08
N LEU A 62 12.12 -0.28 3.34
CA LEU A 62 11.44 -1.53 3.64
C LEU A 62 11.38 -2.47 2.43
N LEU A 63 11.22 -1.92 1.21
CA LEU A 63 11.30 -2.70 -0.03
C LEU A 63 12.73 -3.22 -0.26
N ASP A 64 13.77 -2.41 -0.02
CA ASP A 64 15.16 -2.86 -0.12
C ASP A 64 15.45 -4.00 0.88
N LEU A 65 14.93 -3.90 2.11
CA LEU A 65 15.03 -4.95 3.11
C LEU A 65 14.29 -6.22 2.69
N PHE A 66 13.13 -6.06 2.04
CA PHE A 66 12.36 -7.16 1.48
C PHE A 66 13.13 -7.90 0.38
N ASP A 67 13.74 -7.18 -0.56
CA ASP A 67 14.51 -7.78 -1.65
C ASP A 67 15.68 -8.63 -1.10
N VAL A 68 16.37 -8.15 -0.06
CA VAL A 68 17.42 -8.93 0.64
C VAL A 68 16.84 -10.16 1.33
N SER A 69 15.71 -10.01 2.03
CA SER A 69 15.06 -11.10 2.76
C SER A 69 14.49 -12.17 1.83
N GLU A 70 14.08 -11.77 0.62
CA GLU A 70 13.58 -12.66 -0.44
C GLU A 70 14.72 -13.53 -0.99
N LEU A 71 15.92 -12.96 -1.16
CA LEU A 71 17.12 -13.71 -1.55
C LEU A 71 17.57 -14.73 -0.49
N ASP A 72 17.42 -14.39 0.78
CA ASP A 72 17.76 -15.29 1.90
C ASP A 72 16.67 -16.35 2.16
N GLU A 73 15.55 -16.30 1.44
CA GLU A 73 14.38 -17.19 1.58
C GLU A 73 13.80 -17.25 3.01
N ASP A 74 13.99 -16.21 3.83
CA ASP A 74 13.50 -16.17 5.21
C ASP A 74 11.99 -15.86 5.26
N LYS A 75 11.17 -16.93 5.22
CA LYS A 75 9.71 -16.83 5.27
C LYS A 75 9.18 -16.10 6.51
N SER A 76 9.86 -16.19 7.65
CA SER A 76 9.42 -15.51 8.86
C SER A 76 9.49 -13.99 8.68
N VAL A 77 10.59 -13.51 8.10
CA VAL A 77 10.78 -12.09 7.79
C VAL A 77 9.85 -11.64 6.67
N LEU A 78 9.70 -12.44 5.61
CA LEU A 78 8.80 -12.11 4.48
C LEU A 78 7.35 -11.95 4.93
N HIS A 79 6.84 -12.84 5.79
CA HIS A 79 5.51 -12.70 6.38
C HIS A 79 5.40 -11.47 7.28
N LYS A 80 6.46 -11.11 8.01
CA LYS A 80 6.46 -9.90 8.84
C LYS A 80 6.41 -8.63 7.99
N LEU A 81 7.15 -8.59 6.89
CA LEU A 81 7.13 -7.50 5.92
C LEU A 81 5.76 -7.41 5.25
N PHE A 82 5.13 -8.53 4.92
CA PHE A 82 3.73 -8.55 4.50
C PHE A 82 2.81 -7.85 5.52
N GLU A 83 2.88 -8.21 6.81
CA GLU A 83 2.06 -7.58 7.87
C GLU A 83 2.30 -6.07 7.97
N ILE A 84 3.54 -5.62 7.77
CA ILE A 84 3.92 -4.20 7.80
C ILE A 84 3.31 -3.45 6.61
N PHE A 85 3.51 -3.92 5.38
CA PHE A 85 2.95 -3.27 4.18
C PHE A 85 1.43 -3.29 4.20
N TYR A 86 0.85 -4.38 4.69
CA TYR A 86 -0.58 -4.47 4.90
C TYR A 86 -1.08 -3.44 5.93
N ALA A 87 -0.40 -3.29 7.07
CA ALA A 87 -0.75 -2.26 8.06
C ALA A 87 -0.63 -0.83 7.51
N ILE A 88 0.34 -0.54 6.64
CA ILE A 88 0.47 0.76 5.94
C ILE A 88 -0.72 0.97 5.00
N LEU A 89 -1.11 -0.05 4.22
CA LEU A 89 -2.25 0.00 3.32
C LEU A 89 -3.57 0.25 4.09
N GLU A 90 -3.78 -0.47 5.20
CA GLU A 90 -4.92 -0.30 6.10
C GLU A 90 -4.99 1.10 6.75
N MET A 91 -3.93 1.91 6.67
CA MET A 91 -3.97 3.27 7.18
C MET A 91 -5.00 4.14 6.44
N GLY A 92 -5.39 3.75 5.22
CA GLY A 92 -6.43 4.43 4.44
C GLY A 92 -6.10 5.91 4.20
N ASN A 93 -4.83 6.20 3.89
CA ASN A 93 -4.35 7.56 3.62
C ASN A 93 -3.94 7.68 2.15
N ARG A 94 -4.49 8.68 1.45
CA ARG A 94 -4.25 8.89 0.01
C ARG A 94 -2.77 8.94 -0.35
N SER A 95 -1.98 9.73 0.37
CA SER A 95 -0.56 9.91 0.07
C SER A 95 0.25 8.63 0.27
N LEU A 96 -0.14 7.77 1.23
CA LEU A 96 0.45 6.44 1.36
C LEU A 96 0.09 5.53 0.19
N ILE A 97 -1.16 5.54 -0.28
CA ILE A 97 -1.57 4.80 -1.48
C ILE A 97 -0.77 5.27 -2.70
N GLU A 98 -0.62 6.58 -2.88
CA GLU A 98 0.15 7.17 -3.99
C GLU A 98 1.63 6.73 -3.95
N VAL A 99 2.25 6.64 -2.75
CA VAL A 99 3.62 6.14 -2.60
C VAL A 99 3.71 4.65 -2.89
N LEU A 100 2.83 3.83 -2.30
CA LEU A 100 2.83 2.38 -2.46
C LEU A 100 2.58 1.98 -3.93
N LEU A 101 1.65 2.64 -4.60
CA LEU A 101 1.23 2.34 -5.96
C LEU A 101 1.90 3.24 -7.01
N SER A 102 2.99 3.92 -6.63
CA SER A 102 3.82 4.66 -7.58
C SER A 102 4.45 3.74 -8.62
N ASP A 103 4.83 4.29 -9.77
CA ASP A 103 5.46 3.56 -10.87
C ASP A 103 6.67 2.74 -10.43
N THR A 104 7.45 3.29 -9.48
CA THR A 104 8.68 2.68 -9.00
C THR A 104 8.45 1.59 -7.95
N ASN A 105 7.39 1.69 -7.15
CA ASN A 105 7.20 0.82 -5.98
C ASN A 105 6.21 -0.30 -6.24
N PHE A 106 5.27 -0.12 -7.17
CA PHE A 106 4.12 -1.02 -7.34
C PHE A 106 4.51 -2.49 -7.50
N ILE A 107 5.48 -2.80 -8.36
CA ILE A 107 5.92 -4.19 -8.62
C ILE A 107 6.55 -4.84 -7.38
N SER A 108 7.35 -4.10 -6.61
CA SER A 108 7.92 -4.61 -5.37
C SER A 108 6.85 -4.77 -4.29
N VAL A 109 5.89 -3.85 -4.21
CA VAL A 109 4.77 -3.91 -3.26
C VAL A 109 3.87 -5.13 -3.51
N VAL A 110 3.51 -5.43 -4.76
CA VAL A 110 2.77 -6.67 -5.06
C VAL A 110 3.62 -7.91 -4.80
N GLY A 111 4.94 -7.84 -4.99
CA GLY A 111 5.88 -8.88 -4.54
C GLY A 111 5.75 -9.20 -3.06
N VAL A 112 5.75 -8.16 -2.20
CA VAL A 112 5.50 -8.32 -0.75
C VAL A 112 4.17 -9.00 -0.48
N PHE A 113 3.11 -8.58 -1.18
CA PHE A 113 1.78 -9.17 -1.02
C PHE A 113 1.67 -10.62 -1.52
N GLY A 114 2.58 -11.08 -2.38
CA GLY A 114 2.70 -12.48 -2.79
C GLY A 114 2.99 -13.45 -1.64
N TYR A 115 3.60 -12.95 -0.56
CA TYR A 115 3.91 -13.69 0.67
C TYR A 115 2.82 -13.60 1.75
N ASN A 116 1.59 -13.28 1.37
CA ASN A 116 0.47 -13.28 2.30
C ASN A 116 0.29 -14.68 2.96
N PRO A 117 0.47 -14.81 4.29
CA PRO A 117 0.36 -16.10 4.98
C PRO A 117 -1.07 -16.65 5.01
N GLY A 118 -2.08 -15.84 4.66
CA GLY A 118 -3.47 -16.24 4.53
C GLY A 118 -3.83 -16.90 3.20
N LEU A 119 -2.93 -16.89 2.20
CA LEU A 119 -3.17 -17.56 0.92
C LEU A 119 -2.88 -19.06 1.02
N ILE A 120 -3.62 -19.86 0.24
CA ILE A 120 -3.39 -21.32 0.16
C ILE A 120 -2.01 -21.61 -0.46
N ARG A 121 -1.56 -20.74 -1.36
CA ARG A 121 -0.24 -20.77 -1.98
C ARG A 121 0.26 -19.33 -2.13
N GLU A 122 1.57 -19.15 -2.00
CA GLU A 122 2.24 -17.93 -2.44
C GLU A 122 1.91 -17.65 -3.91
N MET A 123 1.72 -16.35 -4.20
CA MET A 123 1.35 -15.84 -5.51
C MET A 123 2.50 -15.02 -6.07
N ASP A 124 2.91 -15.35 -7.29
CA ASP A 124 3.93 -14.58 -8.01
C ASP A 124 3.25 -13.51 -8.87
N PHE A 125 2.80 -12.45 -8.20
CA PHE A 125 2.13 -11.34 -8.86
C PHE A 125 3.07 -10.59 -9.82
N ARG A 126 4.39 -10.60 -9.57
CA ARG A 126 5.35 -9.93 -10.45
C ARG A 126 5.36 -10.57 -11.83
N THR A 127 5.55 -11.89 -11.89
CA THR A 127 5.53 -12.63 -13.16
C THR A 127 4.18 -12.52 -13.87
N GLU A 128 3.07 -12.54 -13.13
CA GLU A 128 1.73 -12.38 -13.71
C GLU A 128 1.53 -11.00 -14.36
N LEU A 129 1.96 -9.94 -13.69
CA LEU A 129 1.82 -8.56 -14.15
C LEU A 129 2.84 -8.16 -15.22
N GLU A 130 3.98 -8.85 -15.29
CA GLU A 130 4.94 -8.73 -16.40
C GLU A 130 4.48 -9.48 -17.66
N GLY A 131 3.61 -10.48 -17.49
CA GLY A 131 2.97 -11.21 -18.58
C GLY A 131 1.59 -10.65 -18.96
N ASP A 132 0.65 -11.56 -19.23
CA ASP A 132 -0.69 -11.23 -19.74
C ASP A 132 -1.58 -10.50 -18.71
N GLY A 133 -1.21 -10.51 -17.42
CA GLY A 133 -1.94 -9.81 -16.36
C GLY A 133 -1.59 -8.32 -16.25
N GLY A 134 -0.59 -7.86 -17.01
CA GLY A 134 -0.12 -6.48 -17.01
C GLY A 134 -1.11 -5.47 -17.59
N PHE A 135 -0.74 -4.19 -17.51
CA PHE A 135 -1.52 -3.14 -18.16
C PHE A 135 -1.35 -3.19 -19.68
N HIS A 136 -2.47 -3.20 -20.41
CA HIS A 136 -2.49 -3.23 -21.88
C HIS A 136 -3.17 -1.97 -22.42
N GLU A 137 -2.39 -1.11 -23.08
CA GLU A 137 -2.93 0.06 -23.77
C GLU A 137 -3.54 -0.37 -25.11
N VAL A 138 -4.87 -0.26 -25.22
CA VAL A 138 -5.60 -0.59 -26.46
C VAL A 138 -5.85 0.64 -27.34
N ILE A 139 -5.81 1.83 -26.76
CA ILE A 139 -6.00 3.12 -27.42
C ILE A 139 -4.94 4.08 -26.86
N PRO A 140 -4.07 4.67 -27.71
CA PRO A 140 -3.04 5.60 -27.24
C PRO A 140 -3.61 6.82 -26.54
N ILE A 141 -3.14 7.13 -25.33
CA ILE A 141 -3.48 8.36 -24.58
C ILE A 141 -2.28 9.31 -24.61
N LEU A 142 -2.46 10.51 -25.17
CA LEU A 142 -1.36 11.47 -25.35
C LEU A 142 -1.07 12.29 -24.09
N ASP A 143 -2.10 12.53 -23.27
CA ASP A 143 -1.95 13.29 -22.03
C ASP A 143 -1.34 12.41 -20.93
N ARG A 144 -0.12 12.77 -20.50
CA ARG A 144 0.61 12.04 -19.46
C ARG A 144 -0.13 11.99 -18.12
N GLY A 145 -0.82 13.07 -17.74
CA GLY A 145 -1.59 13.11 -16.51
C GLY A 145 -2.79 12.16 -16.54
N VAL A 146 -3.38 11.94 -17.73
CA VAL A 146 -4.44 10.94 -17.93
C VAL A 146 -3.85 9.53 -17.90
N VAL A 147 -2.71 9.29 -18.55
CA VAL A 147 -2.00 8.01 -18.51
C VAL A 147 -1.67 7.59 -17.07
N GLU A 148 -1.13 8.49 -16.26
CA GLU A 148 -0.83 8.25 -14.84
C GLU A 148 -2.07 7.82 -14.05
N ARG A 149 -3.24 8.43 -14.33
CA ARG A 149 -4.53 8.08 -13.70
C ARG A 149 -5.05 6.73 -14.14
N VAL A 150 -4.89 6.38 -15.42
CA VAL A 150 -5.24 5.06 -15.94
C VAL A 150 -4.39 3.98 -15.26
N HIS A 151 -3.08 4.19 -15.15
CA HIS A 151 -2.20 3.26 -14.44
C HIS A 151 -2.53 3.18 -12.95
N MET A 152 -2.81 4.30 -12.29
CA MET A 152 -3.25 4.29 -10.89
C MET A 152 -4.52 3.46 -10.70
N ASN A 153 -5.51 3.60 -11.60
CA ASN A 153 -6.73 2.79 -11.56
C ASN A 153 -6.44 1.30 -11.75
N PHE A 154 -5.58 0.94 -12.71
CA PHE A 154 -5.14 -0.44 -12.90
C PHE A 154 -4.48 -1.00 -11.63
N ARG A 155 -3.56 -0.26 -11.01
CA ARG A 155 -2.86 -0.69 -9.78
C ARG A 155 -3.81 -0.85 -8.61
N ILE A 156 -4.75 0.09 -8.43
CA ILE A 156 -5.81 -0.03 -7.43
C ILE A 156 -6.62 -1.31 -7.68
N GLN A 157 -7.00 -1.58 -8.93
CA GLN A 157 -7.73 -2.80 -9.29
C GLN A 157 -6.93 -4.07 -8.95
N VAL A 158 -5.65 -4.11 -9.29
CA VAL A 158 -4.76 -5.25 -8.94
C VAL A 158 -4.73 -5.47 -7.43
N ILE A 159 -4.53 -4.41 -6.63
CA ILE A 159 -4.59 -4.52 -5.17
C ILE A 159 -5.97 -5.03 -4.73
N LYS A 160 -7.04 -4.51 -5.34
CA LYS A 160 -8.41 -4.89 -5.00
C LYS A 160 -8.79 -6.32 -5.38
N ASP A 161 -8.11 -6.95 -6.34
CA ASP A 161 -8.44 -8.31 -6.75
C ASP A 161 -7.50 -9.35 -6.10
N ASN A 162 -6.25 -8.97 -5.85
CA ASN A 162 -5.19 -9.92 -5.47
C ASN A 162 -4.81 -9.86 -3.99
N VAL A 163 -4.85 -8.67 -3.39
CA VAL A 163 -4.59 -8.49 -1.96
C VAL A 163 -5.89 -8.63 -1.16
N LEU A 164 -7.04 -8.50 -1.82
CA LEU A 164 -8.33 -8.14 -1.23
C LEU A 164 -9.33 -9.30 -1.07
N SER A 165 -8.87 -10.50 -0.72
CA SER A 165 -9.79 -11.64 -0.57
C SER A 165 -10.72 -11.58 0.67
N ARG A 166 -10.68 -10.51 1.51
CA ARG A 166 -11.80 -9.92 2.33
C ARG A 166 -11.38 -9.07 3.56
N THR A 167 -10.12 -8.66 3.72
CA THR A 167 -9.64 -8.16 5.02
C THR A 167 -9.45 -6.64 5.16
N LEU A 168 -9.41 -5.85 4.08
CA LEU A 168 -9.16 -4.40 4.25
C LEU A 168 -10.32 -3.70 4.98
N PRO A 169 -10.02 -2.73 5.85
CA PRO A 169 -11.05 -1.90 6.48
C PRO A 169 -11.89 -1.14 5.46
N ASP A 170 -13.20 -1.00 5.71
CA ASP A 170 -14.15 -0.28 4.86
C ASP A 170 -13.64 1.11 4.46
N GLY A 171 -13.00 1.84 5.39
CA GLY A 171 -12.44 3.16 5.11
C GLY A 171 -11.34 3.16 4.04
N CYS A 172 -10.51 2.11 3.98
CA CYS A 172 -9.52 1.96 2.93
C CYS A 172 -10.17 1.62 1.59
N VAL A 173 -11.16 0.73 1.58
CA VAL A 173 -11.90 0.36 0.37
C VAL A 173 -12.60 1.58 -0.23
N LEU A 174 -13.29 2.37 0.60
CA LEU A 174 -13.96 3.61 0.20
C LEU A 174 -12.98 4.65 -0.36
N LEU A 175 -11.77 4.77 0.23
CA LEU A 175 -10.74 5.65 -0.31
C LEU A 175 -10.29 5.20 -1.70
N LEU A 176 -10.01 3.91 -1.88
CA LEU A 176 -9.58 3.36 -3.18
C LEU A 176 -10.66 3.61 -4.25
N GLU A 177 -11.93 3.37 -3.91
CA GLU A 177 -13.06 3.66 -4.80
C GLU A 177 -13.19 5.14 -5.13
N HIS A 178 -13.00 6.01 -4.13
CA HIS A 178 -13.01 7.45 -4.35
C HIS A 178 -11.90 7.89 -5.31
N MET A 179 -10.66 7.40 -5.10
CA MET A 179 -9.53 7.66 -6.01
C MET A 179 -9.81 7.17 -7.42
N THR A 180 -10.36 5.95 -7.56
CA THR A 180 -10.75 5.40 -8.88
C THR A 180 -11.78 6.27 -9.58
N ASN A 181 -12.80 6.74 -8.85
CA ASN A 181 -13.86 7.58 -9.40
C ASN A 181 -13.35 8.97 -9.81
N GLU A 182 -12.47 9.57 -9.02
CA GLU A 182 -11.82 10.85 -9.36
C GLU A 182 -10.98 10.70 -10.63
N ASN A 183 -10.18 9.64 -10.73
CA ASN A 183 -9.42 9.33 -11.94
C ASN A 183 -10.32 9.11 -13.15
N ASN A 184 -11.41 8.35 -12.98
CA ASN A 184 -12.38 8.10 -14.06
C ASN A 184 -13.03 9.39 -14.55
N TYR A 185 -13.36 10.32 -13.65
CA TYR A 185 -13.89 11.62 -14.04
C TYR A 185 -12.91 12.35 -14.97
N HIS A 186 -11.63 12.44 -14.61
CA HIS A 186 -10.61 13.07 -15.45
C HIS A 186 -10.39 12.35 -16.79
N ILE A 187 -10.35 11.01 -16.78
CA ILE A 187 -10.19 10.20 -17.99
C ILE A 187 -11.37 10.42 -18.94
N LEU A 188 -12.61 10.37 -18.43
CA LEU A 188 -13.81 10.57 -19.24
C LEU A 188 -13.93 12.00 -19.77
N SER A 189 -13.55 13.01 -18.98
CA SER A 189 -13.48 14.39 -19.44
C SER A 189 -12.51 14.53 -20.62
N TYR A 190 -11.30 13.96 -20.50
CA TYR A 190 -10.31 13.99 -21.57
C TYR A 190 -10.80 13.31 -22.85
N ILE A 191 -11.38 12.12 -22.73
CA ILE A 191 -11.96 11.39 -23.87
C ILE A 191 -13.08 12.23 -24.51
N SER A 192 -13.92 12.86 -23.69
CA SER A 192 -15.08 13.60 -24.19
C SER A 192 -14.70 14.85 -24.99
N GLU A 193 -13.62 15.52 -24.59
CA GLU A 193 -13.12 16.74 -25.22
C GLU A 193 -12.26 16.46 -26.47
N THR A 194 -11.86 15.20 -26.69
CA THR A 194 -10.98 14.82 -27.81
C THR A 194 -11.79 14.15 -28.93
N GLU A 195 -12.03 14.91 -30.01
CA GLU A 195 -12.87 14.47 -31.15
C GLU A 195 -12.43 13.16 -31.82
N ASP A 196 -11.15 12.81 -31.76
CA ASP A 196 -10.57 11.67 -32.48
C ASP A 196 -10.86 10.31 -31.82
N TYR A 197 -11.14 10.27 -30.51
CA TYR A 197 -11.51 9.02 -29.84
C TYR A 197 -12.92 8.55 -30.23
N TRP A 198 -13.83 9.48 -30.50
CA TRP A 198 -15.19 9.14 -30.94
C TRP A 198 -15.25 8.50 -32.33
N LYS A 199 -14.23 8.71 -33.17
CA LYS A 199 -14.14 8.14 -34.53
C LYS A 199 -13.43 6.78 -34.57
N SER A 200 -12.82 6.38 -33.46
CA SER A 200 -12.02 5.16 -33.33
C SER A 200 -12.77 4.00 -32.64
N ILE A 201 -14.02 4.24 -32.25
CA ILE A 201 -14.98 3.28 -31.66
C ILE A 201 -16.08 3.02 -32.69
#